data_AF-A0A949TIQ7-F1
#
_entry.id   AF-A0A949TIQ7-F1
#
_cell.length_a   1.000
_cell.length_b   1.000
_cell.length_c   1.000
_cell.angle_alpha   90.00
_cell.angle_beta   90.00
_cell.angle_gamma   90.00
#
_symmetry.space_group_name_H-M   'P 1'
#
loop_
_entity.id
_entity.type
_entity.pdbx_description
1 polymer ?
#
loop_
_entity_poly.entity_id
_entity_poly.type
_entity_poly.pdbx_seq_one_letter_code
_entity_poly.pdbx_strand_id
1 'polypeptide(L)'
;MKTATYRNQESASGIFSAKSLYLVLVIIGSIAPWSLLLEFFIHNGFSIELLIQKEFDNYAAAAFGTDLLISALVFLCFAFLELKRLGLSRNRLIIYIAATFGVGLSCSLPLFLYFREDVLKSNN
;
A
#
# COMPACT_ATOMS: atom_id res chain seq x y z
N MET A 1 24.26 21.23 39.80
CA MET A 1 23.10 20.52 40.35
C MET A 1 22.13 20.28 39.20
N LYS A 2 22.00 19.01 38.79
CA LYS A 2 21.20 18.53 37.66
C LYS A 2 19.70 18.53 38.00
N THR A 3 18.88 18.28 36.97
CA THR A 3 17.48 17.80 36.96
C THR A 3 16.37 18.77 37.38
N ALA A 4 15.49 19.16 36.44
CA ALA A 4 14.02 19.03 36.58
C ALA A 4 13.16 19.77 35.52
N THR A 5 13.63 20.05 34.30
CA THR A 5 12.75 20.69 33.27
C THR A 5 12.71 19.97 31.92
N TYR A 6 12.83 18.64 31.93
CA TYR A 6 12.41 17.75 30.83
C TYR A 6 10.96 17.26 31.04
N ARG A 7 10.06 18.16 31.43
CA ARG A 7 8.62 17.85 31.58
C ARG A 7 7.78 18.83 30.77
N ASN A 8 8.15 19.01 29.51
CA ASN A 8 7.20 19.40 28.47
C ASN A 8 6.97 18.17 27.60
N GLN A 9 6.40 17.13 28.22
CA GLN A 9 5.49 16.23 27.55
C GLN A 9 4.21 17.04 27.29
N GLU A 10 4.30 18.01 26.38
CA GLU A 10 3.11 18.48 25.70
C GLU A 10 2.69 17.34 24.78
N SER A 11 1.77 16.57 25.34
CA SER A 11 0.77 15.77 24.65
C SER A 11 -0.02 16.71 23.72
N ALA A 12 0.63 17.17 22.64
CA ALA A 12 -0.06 17.77 21.52
C ALA A 12 -0.68 16.62 20.71
N SER A 13 -1.94 16.33 21.04
CA SER A 13 -2.88 15.56 20.26
C SER A 13 -2.95 16.07 18.81
N GLY A 14 -2.09 15.56 17.94
CA GLY A 14 -2.31 15.55 16.48
C GLY A 14 -2.93 14.21 16.12
N ILE A 15 -4.20 14.20 15.73
CA ILE A 15 -5.07 13.00 15.68
C ILE A 15 -4.58 11.87 14.74
N PHE A 16 -3.53 12.05 13.93
CA PHE A 16 -2.92 10.94 13.16
C PHE A 16 -1.40 11.07 13.03
N SER A 17 -0.65 10.06 13.50
CA SER A 17 0.74 9.84 13.06
C SER A 17 0.75 9.29 11.63
N ALA A 18 1.80 9.56 10.83
CA ALA A 18 1.95 9.02 9.47
C ALA A 18 1.72 7.49 9.40
N LYS A 19 2.17 6.74 10.43
CA LYS A 19 1.90 5.30 10.56
C LYS A 19 0.42 4.96 10.68
N SER A 20 -0.32 5.71 11.51
CA SER A 20 -1.76 5.49 11.69
C SER A 20 -2.53 5.82 10.42
N LEU A 21 -2.10 6.87 9.69
CA LEU A 21 -2.64 7.20 8.38
C LEU A 21 -2.44 6.03 7.41
N TYR A 22 -1.21 5.51 7.28
CA TYR A 22 -0.92 4.40 6.37
C TYR A 22 -1.69 3.13 6.72
N LEU A 23 -1.87 2.82 8.00
CA LEU A 23 -2.67 1.67 8.43
C LEU A 23 -4.13 1.80 7.98
N VAL A 24 -4.74 2.98 8.16
CA VAL A 24 -6.11 3.24 7.67
C VAL A 24 -6.18 3.10 6.15
N LEU A 25 -5.19 3.62 5.41
CA LEU A 25 -5.13 3.48 3.96
C LEU A 25 -4.96 2.03 3.50
N VAL A 26 -4.22 1.19 4.25
CA VAL A 26 -4.12 -0.25 3.96
C VAL A 26 -5.49 -0.91 4.05
N ILE A 27 -6.26 -0.60 5.10
CA ILE A 27 -7.59 -1.17 5.31
C ILE A 27 -8.52 -0.74 4.16
N ILE A 28 -8.62 0.56 3.89
CA ILE A 28 -9.47 1.10 2.82
C ILE A 28 -9.04 0.54 1.46
N GLY A 29 -7.74 0.57 1.18
CA GLY A 29 -7.14 0.09 -0.06
C GLY A 29 -7.22 -1.42 -0.24
N SER A 30 -7.59 -2.19 0.78
CA SER A 30 -7.90 -3.62 0.68
C SER A 30 -9.41 -3.85 0.50
N ILE A 31 -10.24 -3.19 1.31
CA ILE A 31 -11.69 -3.43 1.30
C ILE A 31 -12.31 -2.99 -0.03
N ALA A 32 -11.97 -1.80 -0.54
CA ALA A 32 -12.57 -1.26 -1.75
C ALA A 32 -12.37 -2.13 -3.01
N PRO A 33 -11.14 -2.58 -3.36
CA PRO A 33 -10.97 -3.47 -4.52
C PRO A 33 -11.63 -4.84 -4.29
N TRP A 34 -11.54 -5.40 -3.09
CA TRP A 34 -12.15 -6.69 -2.80
C TRP A 34 -13.68 -6.66 -2.83
N SER A 35 -14.34 -5.57 -2.41
CA SER A 35 -15.80 -5.46 -2.48
C SER A 35 -16.30 -5.50 -3.92
N LEU A 36 -15.64 -4.76 -4.83
CA LEU A 36 -15.99 -4.75 -6.25
C LEU A 36 -15.72 -6.11 -6.90
N LEU A 37 -14.60 -6.73 -6.55
CA LEU A 37 -14.22 -8.04 -7.08
C LEU A 37 -15.17 -9.16 -6.61
N LEU A 38 -15.60 -9.11 -5.34
CA LEU A 38 -16.58 -10.05 -4.79
C LEU A 38 -17.94 -9.91 -5.48
N GLU A 39 -18.44 -8.68 -5.66
CA GLU A 39 -19.67 -8.44 -6.42
C GLU A 39 -19.57 -9.00 -7.83
N PHE A 40 -18.44 -8.77 -8.52
CA PHE A 40 -18.20 -9.34 -9.84
C PHE A 40 -18.26 -10.87 -9.83
N PHE A 41 -17.58 -11.52 -8.90
CA PHE A 41 -17.56 -12.99 -8.81
C PHE A 41 -18.90 -13.60 -8.41
N ILE A 42 -19.71 -12.91 -7.60
CA ILE A 42 -21.07 -13.35 -7.26
C ILE A 42 -21.96 -13.36 -8.50
N HIS A 43 -21.84 -12.35 -9.38
CA HIS A 43 -22.70 -12.24 -10.56
C HIS A 43 -22.20 -13.04 -11.78
N ASN A 44 -20.88 -13.20 -11.93
CA ASN A 44 -20.27 -13.75 -13.15
C ASN A 44 -19.53 -15.08 -12.93
N GLY A 45 -19.44 -15.57 -11.69
CA GLY A 45 -18.61 -16.71 -11.31
C GLY A 45 -17.13 -16.37 -11.22
N PHE A 46 -16.32 -17.31 -10.73
CA PHE A 46 -14.87 -17.13 -10.57
C PHE A 46 -14.13 -17.29 -11.90
N SER A 47 -14.15 -16.24 -12.72
CA SER A 47 -13.59 -16.23 -14.08
C SER A 47 -12.64 -15.03 -14.28
N ILE A 48 -11.33 -15.26 -14.13
CA ILE A 48 -10.30 -14.23 -14.32
C ILE A 48 -10.28 -13.74 -15.78
N GLU A 49 -10.48 -14.63 -16.74
CA GLU A 49 -10.54 -14.27 -18.17
C GLU A 49 -11.65 -13.26 -18.45
N LEU A 50 -12.85 -13.49 -17.89
CA LEU A 50 -13.99 -12.59 -18.06
C LEU A 50 -13.75 -11.24 -17.38
N LEU A 51 -13.05 -11.21 -16.24
CA LEU A 51 -12.68 -9.97 -15.57
C LEU A 51 -11.79 -9.11 -16.45
N ILE A 52 -10.76 -9.71 -17.06
CA ILE A 52 -9.86 -9.01 -17.97
C ILE A 52 -10.64 -8.54 -19.21
N GLN A 53 -11.47 -9.39 -19.80
CA GLN A 53 -12.30 -8.99 -20.95
C GLN A 53 -13.18 -7.78 -20.61
N LYS A 54 -13.81 -7.76 -19.43
CA LYS A 54 -14.66 -6.65 -18.99
C LYS A 54 -13.90 -5.36 -18.70
N GLU A 55 -12.70 -5.44 -18.12
CA GLU A 55 -11.85 -4.28 -17.88
C GLU A 55 -11.43 -3.61 -19.19
N PHE A 56 -11.15 -4.40 -20.24
CA PHE A 56 -10.73 -3.90 -21.55
C PHE A 56 -11.87 -3.72 -22.57
N ASP A 57 -13.12 -3.98 -22.19
CA ASP A 57 -14.32 -3.80 -23.04
C ASP A 57 -14.64 -2.31 -23.27
N ASN A 58 -14.19 -1.44 -22.36
CA ASN A 58 -14.43 0.01 -22.40
C ASN A 58 -13.10 0.77 -22.30
N TYR A 59 -12.88 1.74 -23.20
CA TYR A 59 -11.68 2.58 -23.19
C TYR A 59 -11.44 3.29 -21.85
N ALA A 60 -12.50 3.72 -21.16
CA ALA A 60 -12.33 4.35 -19.85
C ALA A 60 -11.80 3.37 -18.79
N ALA A 61 -12.37 2.17 -18.72
CA ALA A 61 -11.90 1.12 -17.81
C ALA A 61 -10.49 0.66 -18.19
N ALA A 62 -10.24 0.41 -19.48
CA ALA A 62 -8.92 0.06 -19.99
C ALA A 62 -7.84 1.09 -19.62
N ALA A 63 -8.17 2.39 -19.64
CA ALA A 63 -7.26 3.45 -19.23
C ALA A 63 -6.95 3.37 -17.72
N PHE A 64 -7.95 3.14 -16.87
CA PHE A 64 -7.73 2.94 -15.42
C PHE A 64 -6.90 1.67 -15.13
N GLY A 65 -7.22 0.55 -15.76
CA GLY A 65 -6.45 -0.69 -15.62
C GLY A 65 -5.01 -0.52 -16.08
N THR A 66 -4.78 0.17 -17.20
CA THR A 66 -3.44 0.46 -17.70
C THR A 66 -2.66 1.39 -16.77
N ASP A 67 -3.28 2.46 -16.27
CA ASP A 67 -2.67 3.38 -15.29
C ASP A 67 -2.26 2.63 -14.01
N LEU A 68 -3.11 1.72 -13.52
CA LEU A 68 -2.84 0.88 -12.36
C LEU A 68 -1.65 -0.06 -12.60
N LEU A 69 -1.57 -0.69 -13.78
CA LEU A 69 -0.45 -1.57 -14.15
C LEU A 69 0.87 -0.80 -14.23
N ILE A 70 0.89 0.37 -14.84
CA ILE A 70 2.08 1.23 -14.91
C ILE A 70 2.47 1.68 -13.50
N SER A 71 1.51 2.14 -12.70
CA SER A 71 1.74 2.54 -11.31
C SER A 71 2.29 1.39 -10.46
N ALA A 72 1.81 0.16 -10.66
CA ALA A 72 2.32 -1.03 -9.99
C ALA A 72 3.78 -1.31 -10.35
N LEU A 73 4.13 -1.20 -11.64
CA LEU A 73 5.51 -1.38 -12.10
C LEU A 73 6.45 -0.31 -11.50
N VAL A 74 6.03 0.96 -11.55
CA VAL A 74 6.77 2.08 -10.95
C VAL A 74 6.97 1.85 -9.45
N PHE A 75 5.93 1.42 -8.74
CA PHE A 75 5.99 1.11 -7.32
C PHE A 75 6.96 -0.03 -7.00
N LEU A 76 6.95 -1.13 -7.77
CA LEU A 76 7.89 -2.24 -7.55
C LEU A 76 9.36 -1.80 -7.73
N CYS A 77 9.63 -0.98 -8.76
CA CYS A 77 10.94 -0.36 -8.96
C CYS A 77 11.32 0.55 -7.80
N PHE A 78 10.40 1.40 -7.35
CA PHE A 78 10.60 2.30 -6.20
C PHE A 78 10.90 1.52 -4.91
N ALA A 79 10.07 0.53 -4.58
CA ALA A 79 10.24 -0.31 -3.41
C ALA A 79 11.59 -1.00 -3.44
N PHE A 80 11.98 -1.58 -4.59
CA PHE A 80 13.29 -2.23 -4.75
C PHE A 80 14.48 -1.30 -4.46
N LEU A 81 14.44 -0.08 -4.99
CA LEU A 81 15.50 0.92 -4.78
C LEU A 81 15.54 1.39 -3.32
N GLU A 82 14.37 1.60 -2.71
CA GLU A 82 14.27 2.12 -1.35
C GLU A 82 14.64 1.05 -0.30
N LEU A 83 14.29 -0.23 -0.51
CA LEU A 83 14.77 -1.33 0.36
C LEU A 83 16.30 -1.35 0.42
N LYS A 84 16.96 -1.15 -0.72
CA LYS A 84 18.43 -1.09 -0.80
C LYS A 84 18.98 0.11 -0.01
N ARG A 85 18.33 1.28 -0.11
CA ARG A 85 18.74 2.50 0.62
C ARG A 85 18.59 2.35 2.13
N LEU A 86 17.55 1.66 2.57
CA LEU A 86 17.25 1.42 3.99
C LEU A 86 18.06 0.25 4.59
N GLY A 87 18.89 -0.44 3.81
CA GLY A 87 19.65 -1.61 4.27
C GLY A 87 18.77 -2.82 4.62
N LEU A 88 17.51 -2.85 4.14
CA LEU A 88 16.59 -3.94 4.42
C LEU A 88 16.84 -5.13 3.47
N SER A 89 16.55 -6.35 3.95
CA SER A 89 16.65 -7.55 3.13
C SER A 89 15.72 -7.48 1.92
N ARG A 90 16.27 -7.74 0.72
CA ARG A 90 15.54 -7.80 -0.55
C ARG A 90 14.40 -8.83 -0.52
N ASN A 91 14.44 -9.81 0.37
CA ASN A 91 13.37 -10.80 0.53
C ASN A 91 12.02 -10.16 0.89
N ARG A 92 12.03 -8.97 1.52
CA ARG A 92 10.79 -8.22 1.80
C ARG A 92 10.08 -7.73 0.54
N LEU A 93 10.78 -7.61 -0.59
CA LEU A 93 10.18 -7.27 -1.89
C LEU A 93 9.09 -8.28 -2.29
N ILE A 94 9.27 -9.56 -1.94
CA ILE A 94 8.32 -10.63 -2.24
C ILE A 94 6.96 -10.36 -1.59
N ILE A 95 6.96 -9.79 -0.37
CA ILE A 95 5.72 -9.43 0.35
C ILE A 95 4.97 -8.33 -0.43
N TYR A 96 5.68 -7.31 -0.92
CA TYR A 96 5.06 -6.22 -1.67
C TYR A 96 4.61 -6.67 -3.07
N ILE A 97 5.34 -7.58 -3.72
CA ILE A 97 4.88 -8.21 -4.96
C ILE A 97 3.59 -8.98 -4.70
N ALA A 98 3.57 -9.86 -3.70
CA ALA A 98 2.40 -10.66 -3.34
C ALA A 98 1.20 -9.78 -2.97
N ALA A 99 1.42 -8.69 -2.22
CA ALA A 99 0.36 -7.74 -1.87
C ALA A 99 -0.17 -6.98 -3.10
N THR A 100 0.70 -6.58 -4.03
CA THR A 100 0.31 -5.83 -5.24
C THR A 100 -0.56 -6.67 -6.16
N PHE A 101 -0.19 -7.94 -6.39
CA PHE A 101 -0.94 -8.84 -7.27
C PHE A 101 -2.10 -9.57 -6.57
N GLY A 102 -2.01 -9.80 -5.25
CA GLY A 102 -3.03 -10.51 -4.49
C GLY A 102 -4.15 -9.63 -3.97
N VAL A 103 -3.86 -8.38 -3.60
CA VAL A 103 -4.86 -7.42 -3.06
C VAL A 103 -4.99 -6.20 -3.97
N GLY A 104 -3.85 -5.64 -4.39
CA GLY A 104 -3.82 -4.45 -5.23
C GLY A 104 -2.75 -3.45 -4.79
N LEU A 105 -2.39 -2.55 -5.71
CA LEU A 105 -1.44 -1.47 -5.44
C LEU A 105 -1.92 -0.54 -4.32
N SER A 106 -3.22 -0.31 -4.22
CA SER A 106 -3.88 0.51 -3.19
C SER A 106 -3.61 0.04 -1.77
N CYS A 107 -3.38 -1.25 -1.55
CA CYS A 107 -2.99 -1.82 -0.25
C CYS A 107 -1.46 -1.91 -0.10
N SER A 108 -0.77 -2.36 -1.15
CA SER A 108 0.67 -2.59 -1.12
C SER A 108 1.49 -1.32 -0.88
N LEU A 109 1.10 -0.20 -1.51
CA LEU A 109 1.77 1.09 -1.36
C LEU A 109 1.74 1.63 0.08
N PRO A 110 0.58 1.79 0.74
CA PRO A 110 0.55 2.27 2.12
C PRO A 110 1.20 1.27 3.09
N LEU A 111 1.11 -0.04 2.83
CA LEU A 111 1.82 -1.04 3.63
C LEU A 111 3.34 -0.85 3.56
N PHE A 112 3.87 -0.58 2.36
CA PHE A 112 5.28 -0.26 2.17
C PHE A 112 5.70 1.02 2.92
N LEU A 113 4.88 2.08 2.81
CA LEU A 113 5.15 3.35 3.49
C LEU A 113 5.12 3.23 5.02
N TYR A 114 4.25 2.38 5.56
CA TYR A 114 4.20 2.07 7.00
C TYR A 114 5.54 1.51 7.51
N PHE A 115 6.08 0.47 6.85
CA PHE A 115 7.36 -0.12 7.24
C PHE A 115 8.55 0.81 7.01
N ARG A 116 8.49 1.63 5.95
CA ARG A 116 9.51 2.66 5.70
C ARG A 116 9.56 3.65 6.86
N GLU A 117 8.41 4.12 7.33
CA GLU A 117 8.30 5.05 8.46
C GLU A 117 8.79 4.41 9.77
N ASP A 118 8.54 3.12 9.99
CA ASP A 118 9.10 2.37 11.13
C ASP A 118 10.64 2.44 11.15
N VAL A 119 11.26 2.18 10.01
CA VAL A 119 12.73 2.12 9.88
C VAL A 119 13.35 3.51 10.01
N LEU A 120 12.75 4.54 9.43
CA LEU A 120 13.25 5.91 9.53
C LEU A 120 13.18 6.45 10.97
N LYS A 121 12.15 6.08 11.75
CA LYS A 121 12.09 6.43 13.18
C LYS A 121 13.07 5.65 14.03
N SER A 122 13.43 4.43 13.64
CA SER A 122 14.42 3.63 14.37
C SER A 122 15.86 4.12 14.15
N ASN A 123 16.14 4.86 13.07
CA ASN A 123 17.47 5.33 12.70
C ASN A 123 17.75 6.78 13.14
N ASN A 124 16.79 7.45 13.80
CA ASN A 124 16.93 8.78 14.41
C ASN A 124 16.94 8.66 15.93
#